data_AF-A0A177L6D0-F1
#
_entry.id   AF-A0A177L6D0-F1
#
_cell.length_a   1.000
_cell.length_b   1.000
_cell.length_c   1.000
_cell.angle_alpha   90.00
_cell.angle_beta   90.00
_cell.angle_gamma   90.00
#
_symmetry.space_group_name_H-M   'P 1'
#
loop_
_entity.id
_entity.type
_entity.pdbx_description
1 polymer ?
#
loop_
_entity_poly.entity_id
_entity_poly.type
_entity_poly.pdbx_seq_one_letter_code
_entity_poly.pdbx_strand_id
1 'polypeptide(L)' 'MVMSNYYTTNLEDWVTRLYVSSKVFHPTQINKENIARKLGIFLHKKPLPSYFEFVGRYRGITMDSNLMIITN' A
#
# COMPACT_ATOMS: atom_id res chain seq x y z
N MET A 1 -23.30 11.70 23.26
CA MET A 1 -22.89 10.63 22.33
C MET A 1 -21.39 10.48 22.48
N VAL A 2 -20.93 9.49 23.25
CA VAL A 2 -19.50 9.24 23.46
C VAL A 2 -18.98 8.62 22.16
N MET A 3 -18.29 9.43 21.35
CA MET A 3 -17.42 8.91 20.31
C MET A 3 -16.40 8.03 21.03
N SER A 4 -16.40 6.73 20.76
CA SER A 4 -15.41 5.80 21.29
C SER A 4 -14.03 6.41 21.13
N ASN A 5 -13.27 6.56 22.22
CA ASN A 5 -11.89 7.03 22.20
C ASN A 5 -11.06 6.07 21.35
N TYR A 6 -11.02 6.33 20.04
CA TYR A 6 -10.21 5.57 19.11
C TYR A 6 -8.77 6.03 19.32
N TYR A 7 -8.00 5.22 20.03
CA TYR A 7 -6.57 5.44 20.16
C TYR A 7 -5.90 4.98 18.87
N THR A 8 -5.12 5.86 18.26
CA THR A 8 -4.31 5.46 17.11
C THR A 8 -3.20 4.52 17.58
N THR A 9 -2.97 3.50 16.77
CA THR A 9 -1.87 2.57 16.94
C THR A 9 -0.62 3.12 16.28
N ASN A 10 0.56 2.64 16.70
CA ASN A 10 1.84 2.98 16.06
C ASN A 10 1.83 2.69 14.55
N LEU A 11 1.09 1.68 14.11
CA LEU A 11 0.93 1.35 12.70
C LEU A 11 0.16 2.47 11.97
N GLU A 12 -0.95 2.92 12.53
CA GLU A 12 -1.76 3.99 11.94
C GLU A 12 -1.03 5.31 11.89
N ASP A 13 -0.26 5.64 12.93
CA ASP A 13 0.60 6.81 12.94
C ASP A 13 1.68 6.72 11.86
N TRP A 14 2.31 5.55 11.70
CA TRP A 14 3.29 5.32 10.65
C TRP A 14 2.67 5.44 9.24
N VAL A 15 1.50 4.85 9.02
CA VAL A 15 0.76 4.94 7.75
C VAL A 15 0.38 6.39 7.45
N THR A 16 -0.08 7.13 8.45
CA THR A 16 -0.42 8.56 8.32
C THR A 16 0.79 9.37 7.88
N ARG A 17 1.95 9.17 8.52
CA ARG A 17 3.21 9.82 8.13
C ARG A 17 3.64 9.43 6.71
N LEU A 18 3.47 8.17 6.32
CA LEU A 18 3.76 7.71 4.97
C LEU A 18 2.88 8.44 3.93
N TYR A 19 1.58 8.56 4.17
CA TYR A 19 0.64 9.26 3.29
C TYR A 19 0.94 10.76 3.20
N VAL A 20 1.13 11.43 4.33
CA VAL A 20 1.49 12.86 4.36
C VAL A 20 2.79 13.11 3.60
N SER A 21 3.82 12.30 3.84
CA SER A 21 5.09 12.42 3.14
C SER A 21 4.94 12.18 1.63
N SER A 22 3.96 11.40 1.21
CA SER A 22 3.63 11.09 -0.19
C SER A 22 2.60 12.07 -0.79
N LYS A 23 2.25 13.14 -0.06
CA LYS A 23 1.24 14.15 -0.44
C LYS A 23 -0.16 13.57 -0.68
N VAL A 24 -0.50 12.49 0.02
CA VAL A 24 -1.83 11.86 0.01
C VAL A 24 -2.60 12.39 1.20
N PHE A 25 -3.61 13.22 0.95
CA PHE A 25 -4.50 13.79 1.97
C PHE A 25 -5.94 13.28 1.83
N HIS A 26 -6.32 12.81 0.64
CA HIS A 26 -7.61 12.21 0.35
C HIS A 26 -7.46 10.77 -0.15
N PRO A 27 -8.39 9.85 0.18
CA PRO A 27 -8.33 8.45 -0.28
C PRO A 27 -8.25 8.30 -1.79
N THR A 28 -8.87 9.22 -2.55
CA THR A 28 -8.83 9.25 -4.02
C THR A 28 -7.44 9.51 -4.60
N GLN A 29 -6.51 10.03 -3.79
CA GLN A 29 -5.13 10.29 -4.19
C GLN A 29 -4.20 9.09 -3.96
N ILE A 30 -4.70 8.01 -3.34
CA ILE A 30 -3.92 6.80 -3.11
C ILE A 30 -3.52 6.19 -4.45
N ASN A 31 -2.22 6.15 -4.70
CA ASN A 31 -1.64 5.53 -5.88
C ASN A 31 -0.58 4.51 -5.43
N LYS A 32 -0.86 3.24 -5.70
CA LYS A 32 -0.01 2.11 -5.28
C LYS A 32 1.39 2.17 -5.90
N GLU A 33 1.51 2.64 -7.15
CA GLU A 33 2.79 2.76 -7.84
C GLU A 33 3.68 3.83 -7.17
N ASN A 34 3.10 4.93 -6.71
CA ASN A 34 3.83 5.98 -5.98
C ASN A 34 4.28 5.50 -4.60
N ILE A 35 3.40 4.83 -3.86
CA ILE A 35 3.71 4.28 -2.53
C ILE A 35 4.83 3.23 -2.64
N ALA A 36 4.71 2.30 -3.60
CA ALA A 36 5.71 1.26 -3.80
C ALA A 36 7.08 1.85 -4.17
N ARG A 37 7.12 2.82 -5.09
CA ARG A 37 8.36 3.53 -5.44
C ARG A 37 9.02 4.17 -4.23
N LYS A 38 8.24 4.81 -3.36
CA LYS A 38 8.76 5.46 -2.15
C LYS A 38 9.32 4.46 -1.14
N LEU A 39 8.74 3.27 -1.08
CA LEU A 39 9.21 2.18 -0.22
C LEU A 39 10.34 1.35 -0.86
N GLY A 40 10.76 1.66 -2.08
CA GLY A 40 11.75 0.88 -2.84
C GLY A 40 11.24 -0.52 -3.20
N ILE A 41 9.93 -0.66 -3.42
CA ILE A 41 9.26 -1.90 -3.78
C ILE A 41 8.92 -1.87 -5.27
N PHE A 42 9.29 -2.93 -5.98
CA PHE A 42 8.92 -3.16 -7.37
C PHE A 42 7.56 -3.84 -7.43
N LEU A 43 6.61 -3.24 -8.15
CA LEU A 43 5.30 -3.84 -8.40
C LEU A 43 5.29 -4.51 -9.76
N HIS A 44 4.87 -5.77 -9.79
CA HIS A 44 4.65 -6.54 -11.01
C HIS A 44 3.18 -6.95 -11.10
N LYS A 45 2.70 -7.13 -12.33
CA LYS A 45 1.41 -7.78 -12.60
C LYS A 45 1.66 -8.99 -13.48
N LYS A 46 1.28 -10.17 -13.02
CA LYS A 46 1.45 -11.43 -13.76
C LYS A 46 0.23 -12.33 -13.54
N PRO A 47 -0.12 -13.21 -14.48
CA PRO A 47 -1.23 -14.16 -14.33
C PRO A 47 -0.80 -15.35 -13.44
N LEU A 48 -0.36 -15.05 -12.23
CA LEU A 48 0.17 -15.99 -11.24
C LEU A 48 -0.32 -15.55 -9.86
N PRO A 49 -0.40 -16.46 -8.87
CA PRO A 49 -0.77 -16.09 -7.51
C PRO A 49 0.05 -14.93 -6.99
N SER A 50 -0.57 -14.03 -6.23
CA SER A 50 0.15 -12.87 -5.69
C SER A 50 1.22 -13.34 -4.70
N TYR A 51 2.45 -12.83 -4.83
CA TYR A 51 3.56 -13.18 -3.95
C TYR A 51 4.49 -11.99 -3.71
N PHE A 52 5.30 -12.11 -2.67
CA PHE A 52 6.37 -11.15 -2.37
C PHE A 52 7.74 -11.83 -2.51
N GLU A 53 8.73 -11.04 -2.93
CA GLU A 53 10.12 -11.47 -3.07
C GLU A 53 11.03 -10.51 -2.32
N PHE A 54 12.03 -11.07 -1.64
CA PHE A 54 13.08 -10.31 -0.98
C PHE A 54 14.43 -10.93 -1.30
N VAL A 55 15.24 -10.23 -2.09
CA VAL A 55 16.57 -10.71 -2.51
C VAL A 55 17.59 -9.58 -2.34
N GLY A 56 18.33 -9.62 -1.23
CA GLY A 56 19.29 -8.56 -0.89
C GLY A 56 18.60 -7.20 -0.72
N ARG A 57 18.88 -6.26 -1.65
CA ARG A 57 18.23 -4.93 -1.67
C ARG A 57 16.95 -4.90 -2.50
N TYR A 58 16.68 -5.94 -3.28
CA TYR A 58 15.49 -6.03 -4.10
C TYR A 58 14.29 -6.45 -3.25
N ARG A 59 13.17 -5.74 -3.42
CA ARG A 59 11.87 -6.02 -2.82
C ARG A 59 10.83 -5.99 -3.92
N GLY A 60 10.17 -7.12 -4.16
CA GLY A 60 9.17 -7.27 -5.21
C GLY A 60 7.82 -7.67 -4.63
N ILE A 61 6.75 -7.11 -5.16
CA ILE A 61 5.39 -7.62 -4.97
C ILE A 61 4.81 -7.88 -6.35
N THR A 62 4.48 -9.14 -6.63
CA THR A 62 3.75 -9.52 -7.83
C THR A 62 2.28 -9.66 -7.46
N MET A 63 1.43 -8.89 -8.14
CA MET A 63 -0.02 -8.99 -8.03
C MET A 63 -0.53 -9.90 -9.14
N ASP A 64 -1.46 -10.79 -8.78
CA ASP A 64 -2.17 -11.62 -9.75
C ASP A 64 -3.02 -10.73 -10.66
N SER A 65 -2.78 -10.78 -11.96
CA SER A 65 -3.57 -10.05 -12.96
C SER A 65 -4.93 -10.69 -13.24
N ASN A 66 -5.13 -11.95 -12.82
CA ASN A 66 -6.40 -12.66 -12.99
C ASN A 66 -7.38 -12.38 -11.85
N LEU A 67 -6.92 -11.79 -10.74
CA LEU A 67 -7.80 -11.26 -9.71
C LEU A 67 -8.62 -10.12 -10.33
N MET A 68 -9.88 -10.39 -10.64
CA MET A 68 -10.83 -9.37 -11.07
C MET A 68 -10.85 -8.25 -10.03
N ILE A 69 -10.53 -7.03 -10.47
CA ILE A 69 -10.79 -5.84 -9.67
C ILE A 69 -12.32 -5.69 -9.68
N ILE A 70 -12.98 -6.03 -8.58
CA ILE A 70 -14.37 -5.64 -8.37
C ILE A 70 -14.35 -4.11 -8.18
N THR A 71 -14.50 -3.37 -9.28
CA THR A 71 -14.83 -1.95 -9.25
C THR A 71 -16.32 -1.81 -8.94
N ASN A 72 -16.64 -1.23 -7.77
CA ASN A 72 -17.95 -0.66 -7.47
C ASN A 72 -18.19 0.62 -8.27
#